data_AF-A0A7J7WNJ7-F1
#
_entry.id   AF-A0A7J7WNJ7-F1
#
_cell.length_a   1.000
_cell.length_b   1.000
_cell.length_c   1.000
_cell.angle_alpha   90.00
_cell.angle_beta   90.00
_cell.angle_gamma   90.00
#
_symmetry.space_group_name_H-M   'P 1'
#
loop_
_entity.id
_entity.type
_entity.pdbx_description
1 polymer ?
#
loop_
_entity_poly.entity_id
_entity_poly.type
_entity_poly.pdbx_seq_one_letter_code
_entity_poly.pdbx_strand_id
1 'polypeptide(L)'
;MADEKQLEILQDKANFRSFKPKPFNMREFYDRAGHDIRDMLLSCQFRGEVCSAEDFKVVFTRYGKCYTFNSGRDGRPRLKTMKGGTGNGLEIMLDIQQDEYLPVWGETDETSFEAGIKVQIHSQDEPPFIDQLGFGVAPGFQTFVACQEQRLIYLPPPWGTCKAVTMDSDFFDSYSITACRIDCETRYLVENCNCRMVHMPGDAPYCTPEQYKECADPALDFLVEKDQEYCVCEMPCNLTRYGKELSMVKIPSKASAKYLAKKFNKSEQYIGENILVLDIFFEVLNYETIEQKKAYEIAGLLGELLMAPVPFPCHGHGVTPYHPKQADHVCPQPSPGAFPQILLSCYVVGGRG
;
A
#
# COMPACT_ATOMS: atom_id res chain seq x y z
N MET A 1 -17.19 -29.50 -23.62
CA MET A 1 -16.26 -30.03 -24.63
C MET A 1 -15.90 -28.87 -25.53
N ALA A 2 -14.62 -28.53 -25.66
CA ALA A 2 -14.19 -27.44 -26.53
C ALA A 2 -14.50 -27.78 -28.00
N ASP A 3 -14.87 -26.77 -28.78
CA ASP A 3 -15.16 -26.89 -30.21
C ASP A 3 -13.93 -27.42 -30.98
N GLU A 4 -14.12 -28.37 -31.88
CA GLU A 4 -13.06 -29.06 -32.63
C GLU A 4 -12.21 -28.07 -33.44
N LYS A 5 -12.84 -27.01 -33.97
CA LYS A 5 -12.15 -25.91 -34.64
C LYS A 5 -11.26 -25.08 -33.71
N GLN A 6 -11.66 -24.89 -32.46
CA GLN A 6 -10.84 -24.15 -31.51
C GLN A 6 -9.62 -24.97 -31.08
N LEU A 7 -9.77 -26.29 -30.95
CA LEU A 7 -8.67 -27.21 -30.70
C LEU A 7 -7.63 -27.19 -31.82
N GLU A 8 -8.05 -27.19 -33.08
CA GLU A 8 -7.13 -27.07 -34.23
C GLU A 8 -6.37 -25.73 -34.24
N ILE A 9 -7.06 -24.62 -33.96
CA ILE A 9 -6.42 -23.29 -33.87
C ILE A 9 -5.40 -23.23 -32.73
N LEU A 10 -5.72 -23.82 -31.57
CA LEU A 10 -4.80 -23.87 -30.44
C LEU A 10 -3.59 -24.75 -30.74
N GLN A 11 -3.76 -25.87 -31.45
CA GLN A 11 -2.66 -26.74 -31.87
C GLN A 11 -1.71 -26.04 -32.86
N ASP A 12 -2.25 -25.27 -33.80
CA ASP A 12 -1.44 -24.47 -34.73
C ASP A 12 -0.68 -23.35 -34.00
N LYS A 13 -1.35 -22.63 -33.09
CA LYS A 13 -0.71 -21.58 -32.27
C LYS A 13 0.33 -22.12 -31.28
N ALA A 14 0.15 -23.34 -30.79
CA ALA A 14 1.11 -24.03 -29.91
C ALA A 14 2.22 -24.77 -30.69
N ASN A 15 2.25 -24.67 -32.03
CA ASN A 15 3.27 -25.31 -32.85
C ASN A 15 4.54 -24.46 -32.93
N PHE A 16 5.42 -24.61 -31.95
CA PHE A 16 6.68 -23.86 -31.88
C PHE A 16 7.81 -24.43 -32.75
N ARG A 17 7.56 -25.42 -33.63
CA ARG A 17 8.63 -26.11 -34.40
C ARG A 17 9.43 -25.21 -35.34
N SER A 18 8.81 -24.16 -35.87
CA SER A 18 9.46 -23.16 -36.73
C SER A 18 9.68 -21.82 -36.03
N PHE A 19 9.35 -21.73 -34.74
CA PHE A 19 9.45 -20.49 -33.98
C PHE A 19 10.89 -20.18 -33.61
N LYS A 20 11.31 -18.95 -33.90
CA LYS A 20 12.61 -18.43 -33.45
C LYS A 20 12.40 -17.57 -32.22
N PRO A 21 12.93 -17.95 -31.05
CA PRO A 21 12.75 -17.19 -29.82
C PRO A 21 13.38 -15.80 -29.97
N LYS A 22 12.65 -14.80 -29.48
CA LYS A 22 13.13 -13.42 -29.37
C LYS A 22 13.74 -13.19 -27.98
N PRO A 23 14.58 -12.16 -27.80
CA PRO A 23 14.99 -11.74 -26.47
C PRO A 23 13.77 -11.48 -25.59
N PHE A 24 13.82 -11.93 -24.35
CA PHE A 24 12.74 -11.80 -23.40
C PHE A 24 13.25 -11.10 -22.14
N ASN A 25 12.46 -10.16 -21.62
CA ASN A 25 12.76 -9.41 -20.41
C ASN A 25 11.50 -9.37 -19.52
N MET A 26 11.63 -9.79 -18.26
CA MET A 26 10.50 -9.85 -17.34
C MET A 26 9.84 -8.49 -17.09
N ARG A 27 10.62 -7.39 -17.01
CA ARG A 27 10.06 -6.05 -16.81
C ARG A 27 9.25 -5.58 -18.02
N GLU A 28 9.76 -5.79 -19.23
CA GLU A 28 9.02 -5.47 -20.45
C GLU A 28 7.74 -6.32 -20.56
N PHE A 29 7.82 -7.59 -20.17
CA PHE A 29 6.66 -8.47 -20.13
C PHE A 29 5.57 -7.95 -19.18
N TYR A 30 5.88 -7.66 -17.91
CA TYR A 30 4.88 -7.09 -16.99
C TYR A 30 4.35 -5.73 -17.44
N ASP A 31 5.19 -4.88 -18.03
CA ASP A 31 4.75 -3.56 -18.50
C ASP A 31 3.76 -3.67 -19.66
N ARG A 32 3.96 -4.64 -20.56
CA ARG A 32 3.13 -4.84 -21.74
C ARG A 32 1.90 -5.72 -21.49
N ALA A 33 2.03 -6.76 -20.68
CA ALA A 33 0.98 -7.76 -20.44
C ALA A 33 0.14 -7.47 -19.19
N GLY A 34 0.62 -6.63 -18.27
CA GLY A 34 -0.18 -6.20 -17.12
C GLY A 34 -1.33 -5.29 -17.54
N HIS A 35 -2.43 -5.32 -16.78
CA HIS A 35 -3.62 -4.51 -17.07
C HIS A 35 -3.28 -3.02 -17.21
N ASP A 36 -3.83 -2.37 -18.24
CA ASP A 36 -3.67 -0.94 -18.47
C ASP A 36 -4.72 -0.14 -17.69
N ILE A 37 -4.26 0.79 -16.84
CA ILE A 37 -5.16 1.68 -16.08
C ILE A 37 -6.12 2.46 -16.98
N ARG A 38 -5.75 2.74 -18.23
CA ARG A 38 -6.62 3.43 -19.20
C ARG A 38 -7.85 2.62 -19.58
N ASP A 39 -7.73 1.30 -19.59
CA ASP A 39 -8.83 0.40 -19.91
C ASP A 39 -9.65 0.06 -18.65
N MET A 40 -8.98 -0.02 -17.49
CA MET A 40 -9.64 -0.32 -16.23
C MET A 40 -10.41 0.88 -15.66
N LEU A 41 -9.88 2.10 -15.78
CA LEU A 41 -10.41 3.29 -15.13
C LEU A 41 -11.59 3.89 -15.90
N LEU A 42 -12.81 3.54 -15.50
CA LEU A 42 -14.04 4.01 -16.13
C LEU A 42 -14.44 5.42 -15.68
N SER A 43 -14.12 5.79 -14.44
CA SER A 43 -14.39 7.11 -13.85
C SER A 43 -13.43 7.36 -12.70
N CYS A 44 -12.99 8.61 -12.55
CA CYS A 44 -12.11 9.05 -11.47
C CYS A 44 -12.52 10.46 -11.04
N GLN A 45 -12.72 10.67 -9.74
CA GLN A 45 -12.94 11.99 -9.16
C GLN A 45 -12.14 12.14 -7.88
N PHE A 46 -11.46 13.28 -7.73
CA PHE A 46 -10.82 13.67 -6.48
C PHE A 46 -11.39 15.01 -6.04
N ARG A 47 -12.08 15.03 -4.88
CA ARG A 47 -12.77 16.22 -4.35
C ARG A 47 -13.77 16.84 -5.34
N GLY A 48 -14.44 15.99 -6.14
CA GLY A 48 -15.38 16.40 -7.18
C GLY A 48 -14.74 16.87 -8.49
N GLU A 49 -13.41 16.99 -8.56
CA GLU A 49 -12.69 17.28 -9.80
C GLU A 49 -12.39 15.98 -10.53
N VAL A 50 -12.57 15.97 -11.86
CA VAL A 50 -12.30 14.80 -12.69
C VAL A 50 -10.79 14.53 -12.73
N CYS A 51 -10.39 13.30 -12.45
CA CYS A 51 -9.01 12.81 -12.66
C CYS A 51 -8.92 11.84 -13.83
N SER A 52 -7.69 11.54 -14.24
CA SER A 52 -7.35 10.79 -15.44
C SER A 52 -6.37 9.66 -15.14
N ALA A 53 -6.16 8.77 -16.11
CA ALA A 53 -5.14 7.72 -16.03
C ALA A 53 -3.73 8.30 -15.80
N GLU A 54 -3.45 9.50 -16.32
CA GLU A 54 -2.17 10.19 -16.17
C GLU A 54 -1.88 10.60 -14.73
N ASP A 55 -2.89 10.64 -13.85
CA ASP A 55 -2.74 10.93 -12.41
C ASP A 55 -2.27 9.70 -11.60
N PHE A 56 -2.22 8.53 -12.24
CA PHE A 56 -1.74 7.28 -11.67
C PHE A 56 -0.32 6.97 -12.14
N LYS A 57 0.61 6.84 -11.20
CA LYS A 57 2.00 6.47 -11.50
C LYS A 57 2.15 4.96 -11.49
N VAL A 58 2.76 4.40 -12.54
CA VAL A 58 3.09 2.97 -12.59
C VAL A 58 4.16 2.64 -11.54
N VAL A 59 3.92 1.56 -10.79
CA VAL A 59 4.89 0.94 -9.90
C VAL A 59 4.78 -0.58 -10.04
N PHE A 60 5.91 -1.28 -9.99
CA PHE A 60 5.92 -2.73 -10.02
C PHE A 60 5.95 -3.26 -8.59
N THR A 61 5.11 -4.25 -8.30
CA THR A 61 5.08 -4.97 -7.03
C THR A 61 5.20 -6.48 -7.30
N ARG A 62 5.09 -7.32 -6.26
CA ARG A 62 5.00 -8.78 -6.44
C ARG A 62 3.80 -9.20 -7.31
N TYR A 63 2.75 -8.39 -7.39
CA TYR A 63 1.61 -8.63 -8.29
C TYR A 63 1.81 -8.12 -9.73
N GLY A 64 3.01 -7.65 -10.07
CA GLY A 64 3.29 -7.09 -11.39
C GLY A 64 2.95 -5.59 -11.48
N LYS A 65 2.30 -5.19 -12.58
CA LYS A 65 2.04 -3.77 -12.91
C LYS A 65 0.92 -3.19 -12.05
N CYS A 66 1.26 -2.23 -11.19
CA CYS A 66 0.35 -1.57 -10.26
C CYS A 66 0.36 -0.05 -10.46
N TYR A 67 -0.60 0.65 -9.85
CA TYR A 67 -0.86 2.07 -10.09
C TYR A 67 -1.05 2.86 -8.79
N THR A 68 -0.22 3.89 -8.59
CA THR A 68 -0.28 4.75 -7.40
C THR A 68 -0.91 6.10 -7.73
N PHE A 69 -2.05 6.39 -7.14
CA PHE A 69 -2.63 7.73 -7.13
C PHE A 69 -1.91 8.62 -6.10
N ASN A 70 -1.78 9.92 -6.43
CA ASN A 70 -1.19 10.93 -5.54
C ASN A 70 0.24 10.60 -5.06
N SER A 71 1.06 10.04 -5.96
CA SER A 71 2.41 9.58 -5.63
C SER A 71 3.36 10.70 -5.16
N GLY A 72 3.08 11.97 -5.47
CA GLY A 72 3.97 13.08 -5.09
C GLY A 72 5.39 12.99 -5.70
N ARG A 73 5.58 12.14 -6.71
CA ARG A 73 6.83 11.98 -7.47
C ARG A 73 6.76 12.81 -8.77
N ASP A 74 7.89 12.90 -9.47
CA ASP A 74 8.03 13.59 -10.77
C ASP A 74 7.66 15.09 -10.71
N GLY A 75 7.95 15.74 -9.57
CA GLY A 75 7.69 17.16 -9.34
C GLY A 75 6.21 17.51 -9.13
N ARG A 76 5.30 16.52 -9.09
CA ARG A 76 3.89 16.77 -8.82
C ARG A 76 3.64 17.03 -7.33
N PRO A 77 2.85 18.07 -6.97
CA PRO A 77 2.57 18.38 -5.57
C PRO A 77 1.69 17.29 -4.93
N ARG A 78 1.89 17.04 -3.63
CA ARG A 78 1.03 16.15 -2.85
C ARG A 78 -0.37 16.76 -2.70
N LEU A 79 -1.38 16.01 -3.13
CA LEU A 79 -2.78 16.41 -3.00
C LEU A 79 -3.21 16.41 -1.52
N LYS A 80 -4.09 17.34 -1.18
CA LYS A 80 -4.62 17.54 0.18
C LYS A 80 -6.12 17.64 0.13
N THR A 81 -6.77 17.29 1.24
CA THR A 81 -8.20 17.54 1.42
C THR A 81 -8.45 18.43 2.63
N MET A 82 -9.50 19.25 2.51
CA MET A 82 -9.87 20.30 3.47
C MET A 82 -11.23 20.04 4.11
N LYS A 83 -11.84 18.89 3.82
CA LYS A 83 -13.14 18.45 4.36
C LYS A 83 -13.16 16.93 4.45
N GLY A 84 -13.80 16.38 5.48
CA GLY A 84 -14.09 14.96 5.57
C GLY A 84 -15.29 14.58 4.69
N GLY A 85 -15.56 13.27 4.61
CA GLY A 85 -16.68 12.69 3.88
C GLY A 85 -16.39 12.31 2.43
N THR A 86 -17.22 11.42 1.89
CA THR A 86 -17.04 10.74 0.59
C THR A 86 -16.76 11.68 -0.58
N GLY A 87 -17.53 12.78 -0.71
CA GLY A 87 -17.36 13.75 -1.80
C GLY A 87 -16.06 14.58 -1.75
N ASN A 88 -15.26 14.47 -0.69
CA ASN A 88 -13.98 15.19 -0.53
C ASN A 88 -12.76 14.25 -0.57
N GLY A 89 -12.96 12.99 -0.98
CA GLY A 89 -11.93 11.99 -1.14
C GLY A 89 -11.63 11.65 -2.60
N LEU A 90 -11.10 10.45 -2.82
CA LEU A 90 -10.96 9.82 -4.12
C LEU A 90 -12.13 8.85 -4.35
N GLU A 91 -12.84 9.00 -5.45
CA GLU A 91 -13.85 8.08 -5.95
C GLU A 91 -13.39 7.54 -7.31
N ILE A 92 -13.23 6.23 -7.43
CA ILE A 92 -12.87 5.57 -8.69
C ILE A 92 -13.84 4.45 -9.02
N MET A 93 -14.16 4.30 -10.30
CA MET A 93 -14.90 3.17 -10.85
C MET A 93 -13.96 2.38 -11.75
N LEU A 94 -13.78 1.10 -11.44
CA LEU A 94 -12.86 0.21 -12.14
C LEU A 94 -13.60 -0.96 -12.79
N ASP A 95 -13.12 -1.37 -13.95
CA ASP A 95 -13.41 -2.65 -14.60
C ASP A 95 -12.21 -3.58 -14.38
N ILE A 96 -12.42 -4.72 -13.70
CA ILE A 96 -11.34 -5.67 -13.41
C ILE A 96 -11.03 -6.61 -14.58
N GLN A 97 -11.85 -6.66 -15.64
CA GLN A 97 -11.58 -7.43 -16.86
C GLN A 97 -11.31 -8.92 -16.61
N GLN A 98 -12.22 -9.63 -15.91
CA GLN A 98 -12.09 -11.06 -15.65
C GLN A 98 -11.99 -11.91 -16.93
N ASP A 99 -12.41 -11.40 -18.08
CA ASP A 99 -12.26 -12.03 -19.39
C ASP A 99 -10.79 -12.09 -19.89
N GLU A 100 -9.92 -11.23 -19.35
CA GLU A 100 -8.48 -11.21 -19.62
C GLU A 100 -7.65 -11.99 -18.56
N TYR A 101 -8.30 -12.55 -17.54
CA TYR A 101 -7.61 -13.33 -16.52
C TYR A 101 -7.04 -14.60 -17.13
N LEU A 102 -5.79 -14.93 -16.78
CA LEU A 102 -5.20 -16.16 -17.25
C LEU A 102 -5.90 -17.37 -16.61
N PRO A 103 -6.16 -18.43 -17.39
CA PRO A 103 -6.83 -19.61 -16.88
C PRO A 103 -5.92 -20.36 -15.90
N VAL A 104 -6.47 -20.73 -14.73
CA VAL A 104 -5.74 -21.46 -13.69
C VAL A 104 -5.80 -22.97 -13.95
N TRP A 105 -4.64 -23.60 -14.21
CA TRP A 105 -4.51 -25.04 -14.45
C TRP A 105 -3.58 -25.76 -13.47
N GLY A 106 -3.03 -25.06 -12.49
CA GLY A 106 -2.16 -25.59 -11.44
C GLY A 106 -1.89 -24.52 -10.37
N GLU A 107 -1.40 -24.95 -9.21
CA GLU A 107 -1.05 -24.06 -8.09
C GLU A 107 0.40 -23.58 -8.25
N THR A 108 0.59 -22.26 -8.32
CA THR A 108 1.88 -21.56 -8.29
C THR A 108 1.71 -20.25 -7.51
N ASP A 109 2.80 -19.64 -7.04
CA ASP A 109 2.73 -18.38 -6.28
C ASP A 109 2.17 -17.19 -7.10
N GLU A 110 2.15 -17.32 -8.43
CA GLU A 110 1.62 -16.31 -9.36
C GLU A 110 0.14 -16.53 -9.76
N THR A 111 -0.49 -17.64 -9.35
CA THR A 111 -1.89 -17.97 -9.71
C THR A 111 -2.84 -17.72 -8.53
N SER A 112 -3.81 -16.82 -8.71
CA SER A 112 -4.84 -16.51 -7.69
C SER A 112 -6.22 -17.02 -8.10
N PHE A 113 -6.97 -17.59 -7.15
CA PHE A 113 -8.39 -17.95 -7.32
C PHE A 113 -9.35 -16.76 -7.10
N GLU A 114 -8.80 -15.61 -6.74
CA GLU A 114 -9.53 -14.44 -6.28
C GLU A 114 -9.78 -13.48 -7.46
N ALA A 115 -10.97 -12.84 -7.47
CA ALA A 115 -11.30 -11.79 -8.42
C ALA A 115 -11.59 -10.48 -7.66
N GLY A 116 -10.96 -9.40 -8.09
CA GLY A 116 -11.02 -8.09 -7.43
C GLY A 116 -9.71 -7.35 -7.56
N ILE A 117 -9.46 -6.43 -6.64
CA ILE A 117 -8.20 -5.69 -6.55
C ILE A 117 -7.68 -5.71 -5.12
N LYS A 118 -6.37 -5.60 -4.96
CA LYS A 118 -5.75 -5.25 -3.68
C LYS A 118 -5.41 -3.77 -3.67
N VAL A 119 -5.58 -3.15 -2.51
CA VAL A 119 -5.35 -1.72 -2.30
C VAL A 119 -4.49 -1.51 -1.07
N GLN A 120 -3.51 -0.62 -1.16
CA GLN A 120 -2.73 -0.17 -0.01
C GLN A 120 -2.82 1.35 0.10
N ILE A 121 -3.15 1.84 1.29
CA ILE A 121 -3.14 3.26 1.63
C ILE A 121 -1.89 3.52 2.47
N HIS A 122 -0.99 4.35 1.99
CA HIS A 122 0.31 4.59 2.63
C HIS A 122 0.80 6.03 2.47
N SER A 123 1.82 6.40 3.25
CA SER A 123 2.48 7.70 3.15
C SER A 123 3.27 7.82 1.84
N GLN A 124 3.45 9.03 1.32
CA GLN A 124 4.26 9.25 0.12
C GLN A 124 5.75 8.92 0.30
N ASP A 125 6.21 8.95 1.55
CA ASP A 125 7.60 8.70 1.92
C ASP A 125 7.90 7.20 2.13
N GLU A 126 6.89 6.35 1.96
CA GLU A 126 6.96 4.91 2.16
C GLU A 126 6.70 4.18 0.82
N PRO A 127 7.57 3.26 0.37
CA PRO A 127 7.29 2.43 -0.79
C PRO A 127 6.16 1.42 -0.51
N PRO A 128 5.41 1.03 -1.54
CA PRO A 128 4.32 0.07 -1.37
C PRO A 128 4.83 -1.35 -1.08
N PHE A 129 4.08 -2.08 -0.27
CA PHE A 129 4.29 -3.48 0.10
C PHE A 129 2.93 -4.20 0.21
N ILE A 130 2.23 -4.21 -0.92
CA ILE A 130 0.80 -4.49 -1.05
C ILE A 130 0.43 -5.96 -0.89
N ASP A 131 1.37 -6.86 -1.13
CA ASP A 131 1.26 -8.29 -0.90
C ASP A 131 0.98 -8.60 0.57
N GLN A 132 1.64 -7.90 1.49
CA GLN A 132 1.49 -8.09 2.94
C GLN A 132 0.58 -7.06 3.62
N LEU A 133 0.59 -5.81 3.18
CA LEU A 133 -0.11 -4.70 3.86
C LEU A 133 -1.40 -4.22 3.16
N GLY A 134 -1.70 -4.78 1.99
CA GLY A 134 -2.89 -4.45 1.22
C GLY A 134 -4.18 -5.06 1.77
N PHE A 135 -5.32 -4.47 1.44
CA PHE A 135 -6.66 -5.02 1.66
C PHE A 135 -7.38 -5.27 0.34
N GLY A 136 -8.27 -6.27 0.30
CA GLY A 136 -9.02 -6.63 -0.91
C GLY A 136 -10.28 -5.76 -1.10
N VAL A 137 -10.62 -5.49 -2.36
CA VAL A 137 -11.87 -4.83 -2.78
C VAL A 137 -12.51 -5.68 -3.87
N ALA A 138 -13.76 -6.06 -3.67
CA ALA A 138 -14.48 -7.01 -4.52
C ALA A 138 -15.26 -6.31 -5.64
N PRO A 139 -15.41 -6.94 -6.84
CA PRO A 139 -16.34 -6.50 -7.87
C PRO A 139 -17.80 -6.65 -7.43
N GLY A 140 -18.69 -5.87 -8.04
CA GLY A 140 -20.11 -5.83 -7.71
C GLY A 140 -20.44 -5.03 -6.44
N PHE A 141 -19.46 -4.34 -5.87
CA PHE A 141 -19.62 -3.49 -4.69
C PHE A 141 -19.03 -2.10 -4.89
N GLN A 142 -19.67 -1.12 -4.26
CA GLN A 142 -19.08 0.17 -3.93
C GLN A 142 -18.56 0.09 -2.50
N THR A 143 -17.23 0.18 -2.35
CA THR A 143 -16.54 0.05 -1.07
C THR A 143 -16.11 1.42 -0.58
N PHE A 144 -16.62 1.79 0.59
CA PHE A 144 -16.25 3.01 1.31
C PHE A 144 -15.14 2.67 2.30
N VAL A 145 -14.03 3.39 2.21
CA VAL A 145 -12.88 3.29 3.09
C VAL A 145 -12.73 4.63 3.80
N ALA A 146 -13.29 4.69 5.01
CA ALA A 146 -13.13 5.84 5.89
C ALA A 146 -11.75 5.76 6.55
N CYS A 147 -10.93 6.78 6.31
CA CYS A 147 -9.56 6.86 6.82
C CYS A 147 -9.44 7.83 7.99
N GLN A 148 -8.48 7.55 8.85
CA GLN A 148 -8.00 8.44 9.91
C GLN A 148 -6.46 8.49 9.90
N GLU A 149 -5.87 9.68 9.81
CA GLU A 149 -4.41 9.85 9.90
C GLU A 149 -3.96 9.66 11.35
N GLN A 150 -3.00 8.77 11.57
CA GLN A 150 -2.40 8.49 12.87
C GLN A 150 -0.90 8.79 12.80
N ARG A 151 -0.42 9.66 13.69
CA ARG A 151 0.99 9.99 13.85
C ARG A 151 1.53 9.31 15.09
N LEU A 152 2.42 8.35 14.91
CA LEU A 152 2.99 7.60 16.02
C LEU A 152 4.41 8.10 16.28
N ILE A 153 4.67 8.45 17.53
CA ILE A 153 5.97 8.95 18.02
C ILE A 153 6.47 7.98 19.09
N TYR A 154 7.52 7.25 18.77
CA TYR A 154 8.15 6.27 19.65
C TYR A 154 9.39 6.83 20.33
N LEU A 155 9.76 6.25 21.48
CA LEU A 155 10.97 6.63 22.19
C LEU A 155 12.18 5.76 21.78
N PRO A 156 13.38 6.36 21.66
CA PRO A 156 14.59 5.60 21.40
C PRO A 156 15.10 4.87 22.66
N PRO A 157 16.10 3.99 22.51
CA PRO A 157 16.81 3.40 23.65
C PRO A 157 17.35 4.51 24.59
N PRO A 158 17.27 4.33 25.92
CA PRO A 158 16.87 3.13 26.68
C PRO A 158 15.35 2.98 26.95
N TRP A 159 14.51 3.93 26.54
CA TRP A 159 13.07 3.92 26.89
C TRP A 159 12.20 3.11 25.90
N GLY A 160 12.68 2.96 24.67
CA GLY A 160 12.06 2.13 23.65
C GLY A 160 13.10 1.57 22.69
N THR A 161 12.65 1.10 21.54
CA THR A 161 13.50 0.41 20.54
C THR A 161 13.54 1.13 19.20
N CYS A 162 12.90 2.30 19.08
CA CYS A 162 12.93 3.01 17.81
C CYS A 162 14.32 3.60 17.56
N LYS A 163 14.71 3.71 16.29
CA LYS A 163 15.87 4.51 15.90
C LYS A 163 15.41 5.76 15.15
N ALA A 164 16.10 6.86 15.45
CA ALA A 164 16.11 8.04 14.60
C ALA A 164 17.00 7.75 13.39
N VAL A 165 16.62 6.77 12.57
CA VAL A 165 17.43 6.34 11.42
C VAL A 165 17.32 7.38 10.33
N THR A 166 18.45 7.94 9.92
CA THR A 166 18.66 8.35 8.52
C THR A 166 19.19 7.12 7.81
N MET A 167 18.44 6.54 6.87
CA MET A 167 18.90 5.36 6.13
C MET A 167 20.09 5.78 5.25
N ASP A 168 21.15 4.99 5.28
CA ASP A 168 22.17 5.01 4.23
C ASP A 168 21.80 3.87 3.26
N SER A 169 20.75 4.10 2.47
CA SER A 169 20.35 3.19 1.40
C SER A 169 20.57 3.89 0.07
N ASP A 170 21.19 3.18 -0.86
CA ASP A 170 21.42 3.65 -2.22
C ASP A 170 20.11 3.76 -3.04
N PHE A 171 18.99 3.23 -2.52
CA PHE A 171 17.75 3.06 -3.28
C PHE A 171 16.58 3.95 -2.84
N PHE A 172 16.56 4.41 -1.58
CA PHE A 172 15.42 5.15 -1.03
C PHE A 172 15.87 6.39 -0.25
N ASP A 173 15.22 7.53 -0.53
CA ASP A 173 15.53 8.82 0.10
C ASP A 173 15.15 8.90 1.59
N SER A 174 14.17 8.10 2.02
CA SER A 174 13.59 8.13 3.36
C SER A 174 13.56 6.72 3.96
N TYR A 175 13.89 6.63 5.25
CA TYR A 175 13.74 5.38 5.99
C TYR A 175 12.27 5.07 6.27
N SER A 176 11.83 3.88 5.91
CA SER A 176 10.61 3.24 6.40
C SER A 176 10.88 1.76 6.64
N ILE A 177 10.02 1.10 7.42
CA ILE A 177 10.15 -0.35 7.67
C ILE A 177 10.08 -1.13 6.35
N THR A 178 9.17 -0.74 5.46
CA THR A 178 9.01 -1.33 4.12
C THR A 178 10.22 -1.07 3.22
N ALA A 179 10.80 0.13 3.23
CA ALA A 179 12.01 0.43 2.45
C ALA A 179 13.20 -0.43 2.91
N CYS A 180 13.39 -0.57 4.23
CA CYS A 180 14.41 -1.45 4.81
C CYS A 180 14.21 -2.92 4.40
N ARG A 181 12.97 -3.42 4.41
CA ARG A 181 12.68 -4.80 3.99
C ARG A 181 12.95 -5.02 2.51
N ILE A 182 12.49 -4.11 1.64
CA ILE A 182 12.74 -4.21 0.20
C ILE A 182 14.24 -4.14 -0.10
N ASP A 183 14.98 -3.26 0.55
CA ASP A 183 16.45 -3.19 0.46
C ASP A 183 17.10 -4.53 0.87
N CYS A 184 16.66 -5.10 1.99
CA CYS A 184 17.15 -6.37 2.49
C CYS A 184 16.87 -7.55 1.54
N GLU A 185 15.63 -7.68 1.07
CA GLU A 185 15.24 -8.70 0.10
C GLU A 185 16.04 -8.55 -1.21
N THR A 186 16.24 -7.32 -1.67
CA THR A 186 17.01 -7.04 -2.90
C THR A 186 18.47 -7.47 -2.76
N ARG A 187 19.14 -7.07 -1.67
CA ARG A 187 20.53 -7.43 -1.43
C ARG A 187 20.70 -8.94 -1.28
N TYR A 188 19.82 -9.60 -0.52
CA TYR A 188 19.85 -11.05 -0.37
C TYR A 188 19.74 -11.77 -1.71
N LEU A 189 18.81 -11.31 -2.56
CA LEU A 189 18.58 -11.93 -3.86
C LEU A 189 19.74 -11.70 -4.84
N VAL A 190 20.33 -10.51 -4.82
CA VAL A 190 21.52 -10.20 -5.63
C VAL A 190 22.72 -11.03 -5.17
N GLU A 191 22.93 -11.18 -3.86
CA GLU A 191 24.02 -12.00 -3.29
C GLU A 191 23.87 -13.50 -3.65
N ASN A 192 22.65 -14.05 -3.61
CA ASN A 192 22.43 -15.49 -3.78
C ASN A 192 22.07 -15.91 -5.21
N CYS A 193 21.38 -15.06 -5.97
CA CYS A 193 20.87 -15.37 -7.32
C CYS A 193 21.50 -14.51 -8.42
N ASN A 194 22.35 -13.52 -8.09
CA ASN A 194 22.99 -12.59 -9.03
C ASN A 194 22.02 -11.82 -9.94
N CYS A 195 20.77 -11.67 -9.49
CA CYS A 195 19.71 -10.98 -10.20
C CYS A 195 18.72 -10.38 -9.20
N ARG A 196 17.85 -9.49 -9.68
CA ARG A 196 16.76 -8.94 -8.89
C ARG A 196 15.41 -9.15 -9.57
N MET A 197 14.35 -9.22 -8.77
CA MET A 197 12.98 -9.25 -9.29
C MET A 197 12.55 -7.90 -9.87
N VAL A 198 11.49 -7.89 -10.67
CA VAL A 198 11.02 -6.69 -11.39
C VAL A 198 10.65 -5.52 -10.48
N HIS A 199 10.11 -5.81 -9.30
CA HIS A 199 9.69 -4.80 -8.30
C HIS A 199 10.82 -4.29 -7.41
N MET A 200 11.97 -4.97 -7.40
CA MET A 200 13.11 -4.62 -6.55
C MET A 200 13.88 -3.43 -7.15
N PRO A 201 14.36 -2.47 -6.34
CA PRO A 201 15.21 -1.38 -6.79
C PRO A 201 16.62 -1.85 -7.20
N GLY A 202 17.45 -0.91 -7.67
CA GLY A 202 18.85 -1.15 -8.02
C GLY A 202 19.12 -1.39 -9.50
N ASP A 203 20.40 -1.59 -9.82
CA ASP A 203 20.96 -1.70 -11.16
C ASP A 203 21.32 -3.12 -11.58
N ALA A 204 21.23 -4.09 -10.65
CA ALA A 204 21.36 -5.51 -10.94
C ALA A 204 20.41 -5.95 -12.08
N PRO A 205 20.79 -6.98 -12.87
CA PRO A 205 19.95 -7.46 -13.97
C PRO A 205 18.66 -8.10 -13.44
N TYR A 206 17.58 -7.99 -14.23
CA TYR A 206 16.33 -8.70 -13.93
C TYR A 206 16.53 -10.21 -14.04
N CYS A 207 15.97 -10.97 -13.09
CA CYS A 207 15.95 -12.42 -13.15
C CYS A 207 15.17 -12.90 -14.39
N THR A 208 15.64 -13.98 -15.02
CA THR A 208 14.91 -14.70 -16.08
C THR A 208 13.78 -15.56 -15.48
N PRO A 209 12.78 -16.00 -16.27
CA PRO A 209 11.75 -16.92 -15.77
C PRO A 209 12.30 -18.20 -15.13
N GLU A 210 13.43 -18.71 -15.64
CA GLU A 210 14.12 -19.86 -15.06
C GLU A 210 14.74 -19.51 -13.70
N GLN A 211 15.41 -18.35 -13.59
CA GLN A 211 15.96 -17.89 -12.32
C GLN A 211 14.89 -17.58 -11.26
N TYR A 212 13.71 -17.11 -11.68
CA TYR A 212 12.56 -16.93 -10.79
C TYR A 212 12.24 -18.27 -10.09
N LYS A 213 11.93 -19.28 -10.90
CA LYS A 213 11.51 -20.61 -10.43
C LYS A 213 12.60 -21.38 -9.68
N GLU A 214 13.84 -21.33 -10.16
CA GLU A 214 14.91 -22.20 -9.64
C GLU A 214 15.73 -21.55 -8.52
N CYS A 215 15.67 -20.23 -8.35
CA CYS A 215 16.47 -19.51 -7.34
C CYS A 215 15.67 -18.47 -6.57
N ALA A 216 15.04 -17.53 -7.27
CA ALA A 216 14.53 -16.32 -6.62
C ALA A 216 13.35 -16.59 -5.68
N ASP A 217 12.37 -17.37 -6.12
CA ASP A 217 11.20 -17.70 -5.29
C ASP A 217 11.62 -18.55 -4.06
N PRO A 218 12.38 -19.67 -4.22
CA PRO A 218 12.86 -20.44 -3.07
C PRO A 218 13.75 -19.65 -2.10
N ALA A 219 14.58 -18.73 -2.63
CA ALA A 219 15.46 -17.90 -1.81
C ALA A 219 14.64 -16.91 -0.96
N LEU A 220 13.62 -16.26 -1.53
CA LEU A 220 12.77 -15.35 -0.77
C LEU A 220 11.89 -16.10 0.24
N ASP A 221 11.39 -17.28 -0.11
CA ASP A 221 10.64 -18.13 0.84
C ASP A 221 11.51 -18.52 2.03
N PHE A 222 12.75 -18.95 1.78
CA PHE A 222 13.72 -19.25 2.83
C PHE A 222 14.07 -18.01 3.68
N LEU A 223 14.18 -16.83 3.05
CA LEU A 223 14.45 -15.59 3.76
C LEU A 223 13.32 -15.24 4.72
N VAL A 224 12.05 -15.45 4.35
CA VAL A 224 10.90 -15.23 5.23
C VAL A 224 10.93 -16.18 6.44
N GLU A 225 11.36 -17.43 6.27
CA GLU A 225 11.52 -18.38 7.38
C GLU A 225 12.69 -18.03 8.33
N LYS A 226 13.71 -17.33 7.83
CA LYS A 226 14.92 -16.90 8.57
C LYS A 226 15.01 -15.40 8.84
N ASP A 227 13.90 -14.69 8.64
CA ASP A 227 13.83 -13.22 8.56
C ASP A 227 14.44 -12.51 9.79
N GLN A 228 14.27 -13.11 10.97
CA GLN A 228 14.69 -12.53 12.25
C GLN A 228 16.21 -12.38 12.41
N GLU A 229 17.03 -13.09 11.64
CA GLU A 229 18.49 -13.01 11.74
C GLU A 229 19.12 -12.16 10.64
N TYR A 230 18.53 -12.15 9.44
CA TYR A 230 19.13 -11.49 8.27
C TYR A 230 18.57 -10.08 8.01
N CYS A 231 17.26 -9.84 8.21
CA CYS A 231 16.61 -8.56 7.92
C CYS A 231 16.18 -7.84 9.20
N VAL A 232 17.14 -7.26 9.93
CA VAL A 232 16.85 -6.46 11.14
C VAL A 232 16.41 -5.04 10.76
N CYS A 233 15.11 -4.87 10.54
CA CYS A 233 14.51 -3.56 10.27
C CYS A 233 13.90 -2.95 11.53
N GLU A 234 14.58 -1.94 12.08
CA GLU A 234 14.13 -1.26 13.29
C GLU A 234 13.01 -0.26 13.02
N MET A 235 12.11 -0.09 13.97
CA MET A 235 10.98 0.83 13.80
C MET A 235 11.47 2.29 13.84
N PRO A 236 11.04 3.16 12.91
CA PRO A 236 11.35 4.58 12.99
C PRO A 236 10.66 5.24 14.18
N CYS A 237 11.29 6.26 14.75
CA CYS A 237 10.68 6.98 15.87
C CYS A 237 9.48 7.84 15.46
N ASN A 238 9.39 8.25 14.19
CA ASN A 238 8.24 8.97 13.65
C ASN A 238 7.67 8.18 12.47
N LEU A 239 6.38 7.86 12.50
CA LEU A 239 5.69 7.24 11.38
C LEU A 239 4.27 7.78 11.28
N THR A 240 3.76 7.77 10.04
CA THR A 240 2.38 8.09 9.73
C THR A 240 1.69 6.82 9.26
N ARG A 241 0.58 6.48 9.91
CA ARG A 241 -0.28 5.35 9.56
C ARG A 241 -1.67 5.87 9.22
N TYR A 242 -2.39 5.13 8.40
CA TYR A 242 -3.80 5.40 8.12
C TYR A 242 -4.66 4.29 8.71
N GLY A 243 -5.40 4.62 9.77
CA GLY A 243 -6.51 3.80 10.25
C GLY A 243 -7.58 3.73 9.18
N LYS A 244 -8.24 2.57 9.02
CA LYS A 244 -9.23 2.35 7.96
C LYS A 244 -10.43 1.57 8.48
N GLU A 245 -11.62 2.06 8.16
CA GLU A 245 -12.89 1.36 8.37
C GLU A 245 -13.56 1.13 7.01
N LEU A 246 -13.92 -0.12 6.74
CA LEU A 246 -14.50 -0.54 5.45
C LEU A 246 -15.99 -0.77 5.60
N SER A 247 -16.77 -0.25 4.66
CA SER A 247 -18.18 -0.58 4.49
C SER A 247 -18.52 -0.71 3.00
N MET A 248 -19.57 -1.46 2.67
CA MET A 248 -19.86 -1.83 1.29
C MET A 248 -21.35 -1.74 0.99
N VAL A 249 -21.68 -1.31 -0.23
CA VAL A 249 -23.02 -1.41 -0.81
C VAL A 249 -22.95 -2.07 -2.18
N LYS A 250 -24.04 -2.72 -2.60
CA LYS A 250 -24.09 -3.43 -3.87
C LYS A 250 -24.18 -2.47 -5.07
N ILE A 251 -23.40 -2.73 -6.11
CA ILE A 251 -23.50 -2.06 -7.42
C ILE A 251 -23.55 -3.12 -8.53
N PRO A 252 -24.38 -2.97 -9.59
CA PRO A 252 -25.39 -1.93 -9.76
C PRO A 252 -26.69 -2.22 -9.01
N SER A 253 -27.48 -1.16 -8.80
CA SER A 253 -28.90 -1.29 -8.46
C SER A 253 -29.68 -1.83 -9.68
N LYS A 254 -30.87 -2.40 -9.44
CA LYS A 254 -31.75 -2.85 -10.54
C LYS A 254 -32.09 -1.73 -11.53
N ALA A 255 -32.17 -0.48 -11.07
CA ALA A 255 -32.46 0.68 -11.90
C ALA A 255 -31.26 1.11 -12.75
N SER A 256 -30.04 1.03 -12.20
CA SER A 256 -28.82 1.47 -12.87
C SER A 256 -28.15 0.40 -13.73
N ALA A 257 -28.49 -0.88 -13.56
CA ALA A 257 -27.89 -2.00 -14.30
C ALA A 257 -27.95 -1.82 -15.82
N LYS A 258 -29.15 -1.57 -16.37
CA LYS A 258 -29.36 -1.33 -17.81
C LYS A 258 -28.60 -0.12 -18.34
N TYR A 259 -28.50 0.93 -17.52
CA TYR A 259 -27.79 2.14 -17.90
C TYR A 259 -26.29 1.89 -18.02
N LEU A 260 -25.67 1.25 -17.03
CA LEU A 260 -24.24 0.95 -17.05
C LEU A 260 -23.89 -0.04 -18.18
N ALA A 261 -24.71 -1.08 -18.36
CA ALA A 261 -24.56 -2.04 -19.45
C ALA A 261 -24.53 -1.33 -20.83
N LYS A 262 -25.46 -0.41 -21.07
CA LYS A 262 -25.51 0.37 -22.31
C LYS A 262 -24.36 1.39 -22.41
N LYS A 263 -24.01 2.07 -21.31
CA LYS A 263 -22.96 3.10 -21.28
C LYS A 263 -21.59 2.52 -21.64
N PHE A 264 -21.27 1.35 -21.11
CA PHE A 264 -19.98 0.69 -21.32
C PHE A 264 -20.02 -0.40 -22.39
N ASN A 265 -21.16 -0.58 -23.06
CA ASN A 265 -21.37 -1.60 -24.09
C ASN A 265 -21.00 -3.03 -23.60
N LYS A 266 -21.47 -3.40 -22.41
CA LYS A 266 -21.26 -4.70 -21.76
C LYS A 266 -22.60 -5.31 -21.33
N SER A 267 -22.63 -6.60 -21.02
CA SER A 267 -23.85 -7.26 -20.52
C SER A 267 -24.14 -6.87 -19.06
N GLU A 268 -25.40 -6.96 -18.62
CA GLU A 268 -25.75 -6.70 -17.21
C GLU A 268 -25.01 -7.65 -16.25
N GLN A 269 -24.77 -8.90 -16.68
CA GLN A 269 -23.97 -9.86 -15.92
C GLN A 269 -22.52 -9.40 -15.78
N TYR A 270 -21.90 -8.98 -16.89
CA TYR A 270 -20.53 -8.47 -16.87
C TYR A 270 -20.39 -7.30 -15.90
N ILE A 271 -21.37 -6.38 -15.87
CA ILE A 271 -21.33 -5.24 -14.95
C ILE A 271 -21.28 -5.70 -13.48
N GLY A 272 -22.07 -6.71 -13.11
CA GLY A 272 -22.08 -7.23 -11.73
C GLY A 272 -20.83 -8.01 -11.36
N GLU A 273 -20.16 -8.63 -12.32
CA GLU A 273 -18.97 -9.46 -12.11
C GLU A 273 -17.66 -8.66 -12.20
N ASN A 274 -17.62 -7.55 -12.94
CA ASN A 274 -16.36 -6.86 -13.25
C ASN A 274 -16.26 -5.43 -12.73
N ILE A 275 -17.39 -4.77 -12.45
CA ILE A 275 -17.35 -3.36 -12.05
C ILE A 275 -17.32 -3.23 -10.53
N LEU A 276 -16.36 -2.45 -10.03
CA LEU A 276 -16.33 -2.00 -8.64
C LEU A 276 -16.23 -0.47 -8.56
N VAL A 277 -16.65 0.06 -7.43
CA VAL A 277 -16.40 1.46 -7.06
C VAL A 277 -15.65 1.48 -5.74
N LEU A 278 -14.64 2.33 -5.65
CA LEU A 278 -13.82 2.51 -4.46
C LEU A 278 -13.82 3.98 -4.06
N ASP A 279 -14.30 4.23 -2.85
CA ASP A 279 -14.34 5.56 -2.22
C ASP A 279 -13.37 5.60 -1.04
N ILE A 280 -12.30 6.37 -1.15
CA ILE A 280 -11.34 6.58 -0.07
C ILE A 280 -11.41 8.03 0.38
N PHE A 281 -11.72 8.27 1.65
CA PHE A 281 -11.91 9.61 2.20
C PHE A 281 -11.54 9.65 3.67
N PHE A 282 -11.27 10.84 4.22
CA PHE A 282 -11.14 11.00 5.67
C PHE A 282 -12.53 11.14 6.30
N GLU A 283 -12.78 10.43 7.40
CA GLU A 283 -14.04 10.55 8.16
C GLU A 283 -14.20 11.98 8.71
N VAL A 284 -13.16 12.45 9.41
CA VAL A 284 -13.03 13.80 9.97
C VAL A 284 -11.61 14.30 9.68
N LEU A 285 -11.43 15.62 9.56
CA LEU A 285 -10.11 16.23 9.39
C LEU A 285 -9.38 16.43 10.72
N ASN A 286 -9.24 15.35 11.48
CA ASN A 286 -8.35 15.31 12.62
C ASN A 286 -7.32 14.22 12.38
N TYR A 287 -6.15 14.42 12.97
CA TYR A 287 -5.14 13.38 13.07
C TYR A 287 -5.09 12.93 14.54
N GLU A 288 -4.96 11.64 14.75
CA GLU A 288 -4.67 11.09 16.06
C GLU A 288 -3.16 11.10 16.26
N THR A 289 -2.68 11.55 17.43
CA THR A 289 -1.26 11.46 17.78
C THR A 289 -1.10 10.46 18.93
N ILE A 290 -0.31 9.42 18.69
CA ILE A 290 0.01 8.39 19.69
C ILE A 290 1.50 8.56 20.03
N GLU A 291 1.77 9.19 21.16
CA GLU A 291 3.13 9.54 21.59
C GLU A 291 3.52 8.74 22.85
N GLN A 292 4.68 8.08 22.78
CA GLN A 292 5.31 7.50 23.97
C GLN A 292 6.02 8.59 24.78
N LYS A 293 5.63 8.73 26.05
CA LYS A 293 6.25 9.67 26.98
C LYS A 293 7.04 8.94 28.05
N LYS A 294 8.17 9.53 28.44
CA LYS A 294 8.97 9.02 29.56
C LYS A 294 8.12 9.14 30.82
N ALA A 295 7.86 8.00 31.48
CA ALA A 295 7.09 8.01 32.73
C ALA A 295 7.83 8.76 33.85
N TYR A 296 9.17 8.81 33.77
CA TYR A 296 10.01 9.45 34.75
C TYR A 296 11.28 10.00 34.11
N GLU A 297 11.61 11.25 34.43
CA GLU A 297 12.82 11.92 33.96
C GLU A 297 13.79 12.15 35.12
N ILE A 298 15.07 12.39 34.80
CA ILE A 298 16.11 12.68 35.82
C ILE A 298 15.72 13.91 36.65
N ALA A 299 15.05 14.90 36.06
CA ALA A 299 14.53 16.05 36.82
C ALA A 299 13.48 15.64 37.86
N GLY A 300 12.58 14.70 37.51
CA GLY A 300 11.63 14.09 38.45
C GLY A 300 12.36 13.33 39.56
N LEU A 301 13.37 12.54 39.20
CA LEU A 301 14.21 11.80 40.14
C LEU A 301 14.93 12.71 41.13
N LEU A 302 15.54 13.77 40.64
CA LEU A 302 16.24 14.75 41.45
C LEU A 302 15.26 15.55 42.31
N GLY A 303 14.07 15.85 41.81
CA GLY A 303 13.01 16.47 42.58
C GLY A 303 12.61 15.62 43.78
N GLU A 304 12.39 14.32 43.59
CA GLU A 304 12.05 13.40 44.70
C GLU A 304 13.21 13.16 45.66
N LEU A 305 14.44 13.01 45.15
CA LEU A 305 15.63 12.83 45.99
C LEU A 305 15.96 14.10 46.81
N LEU A 306 15.84 15.29 46.22
CA LEU A 306 16.17 16.55 46.88
C LEU A 306 15.01 17.09 47.74
N MET A 307 13.76 16.66 47.50
CA MET A 307 12.60 16.94 48.36
C MET A 307 12.34 15.83 49.39
N ALA A 308 13.21 14.83 49.50
CA ALA A 308 13.18 13.90 50.61
C ALA A 308 13.22 14.71 51.93
N PRO A 309 12.21 14.56 52.81
CA PRO A 309 12.13 15.37 54.01
C PRO A 309 13.32 15.03 54.91
N VAL A 310 14.27 15.96 55.00
CA VAL A 310 15.18 16.00 56.14
C VAL A 310 14.28 16.18 57.37
N PRO A 311 14.34 15.31 58.39
CA PRO A 311 13.48 15.44 59.56
C PRO A 311 13.92 16.67 60.35
N PHE A 312 13.37 17.83 60.01
CA PHE A 312 13.46 19.02 60.84
C PHE A 312 12.27 19.02 61.81
N PRO A 313 12.52 19.17 63.13
CA PRO A 313 11.46 19.20 64.12
C PRO A 313 10.56 20.41 63.87
N CYS A 314 9.26 20.17 63.80
CA CYS A 314 8.24 21.19 63.58
C CYS A 314 8.32 22.30 64.64
N HIS A 315 8.58 23.53 64.21
CA HIS A 315 8.05 24.72 64.86
C HIS A 315 7.19 25.47 63.83
N GLY A 316 5.90 25.58 64.17
CA GLY A 316 4.88 26.08 63.28
C GLY A 316 4.97 27.59 63.07
N HIS A 317 4.53 28.02 61.89
CA HIS A 317 3.64 29.16 61.69
C HIS A 317 3.07 29.04 60.26
N GLY A 318 1.75 29.15 60.12
CA GLY A 318 1.03 28.83 58.89
C GLY A 318 0.97 29.96 57.86
N VAL A 319 0.62 29.59 56.62
CA VAL A 319 -0.03 30.44 55.60
C VAL A 319 -0.83 29.52 54.64
N THR A 320 -2.04 29.95 54.25
CA THR A 320 -2.97 29.30 53.28
C THR A 320 -2.75 29.79 51.83
N PRO A 321 -3.62 29.47 50.85
CA PRO A 321 -3.46 28.42 49.83
C PRO A 321 -3.11 28.96 48.41
N TYR A 322 -2.58 28.11 47.52
CA TYR A 322 -2.39 28.46 46.10
C TYR A 322 -3.12 27.45 45.19
N HIS A 323 -4.08 27.96 44.39
CA HIS A 323 -4.73 27.24 43.30
C HIS A 323 -3.80 27.17 42.08
N PRO A 324 -3.69 26.01 41.37
CA PRO A 324 -3.22 26.01 40.00
C PRO A 324 -4.39 26.22 39.02
N LYS A 325 -4.10 27.03 38.01
CA LYS A 325 -4.96 27.49 36.93
C LYS A 325 -5.44 26.34 36.03
N GLN A 326 -6.64 26.53 35.47
CA GLN A 326 -7.20 25.77 34.35
C GLN A 326 -6.17 25.61 33.22
N ALA A 327 -6.03 24.39 32.73
CA ALA A 327 -5.37 24.10 31.47
C ALA A 327 -6.26 24.61 30.33
N ASP A 328 -5.69 25.46 29.47
CA ASP A 328 -6.31 25.91 28.24
C ASP A 328 -6.55 24.72 27.31
N HIS A 329 -7.82 24.35 27.10
CA HIS A 329 -8.23 23.53 25.98
C HIS A 329 -8.11 24.36 24.70
N VAL A 330 -6.96 24.29 24.05
CA VAL A 330 -6.79 24.75 22.67
C VAL A 330 -7.50 23.75 21.77
N CYS A 331 -8.64 24.14 21.20
CA CYS A 331 -9.25 23.40 20.09
C CYS A 331 -8.24 23.31 18.93
N PRO A 332 -7.94 22.12 18.40
CA PRO A 332 -7.10 22.02 17.21
C PRO A 332 -7.82 22.72 16.05
N GLN A 333 -7.17 23.73 15.48
CA GLN A 333 -7.57 24.32 14.20
C GLN A 333 -7.46 23.22 13.13
N PRO A 334 -8.44 23.07 12.21
CA PRO A 334 -8.36 22.11 11.14
C PRO A 334 -7.15 22.44 10.25
N SER A 335 -6.10 21.65 10.37
CA SER A 335 -4.96 21.70 9.47
C SER A 335 -5.32 20.96 8.16
N PRO A 336 -4.78 21.38 7.00
CA PRO A 336 -4.89 20.61 5.78
C PRO A 336 -4.34 19.19 5.99
N GLY A 337 -5.20 18.16 5.92
CA GLY A 337 -4.77 16.76 5.94
C GLY A 337 -4.09 16.42 4.63
N ALA A 338 -2.86 15.88 4.69
CA ALA A 338 -2.22 15.34 3.50
C ALA A 338 -3.01 14.10 3.08
N PHE A 339 -3.53 14.09 1.84
CA PHE A 339 -4.26 12.92 1.37
C PHE A 339 -3.23 11.80 1.13
N PRO A 340 -3.49 10.55 1.57
CA PRO A 340 -2.53 9.46 1.43
C PRO A 340 -2.25 9.12 -0.04
N GLN A 341 -1.16 8.36 -0.28
CA GLN A 341 -1.04 7.61 -1.52
C GLN A 341 -1.99 6.43 -1.48
N ILE A 342 -2.56 6.11 -2.64
CA ILE A 342 -3.41 4.96 -2.82
C ILE A 342 -2.78 4.13 -3.92
N LEU A 343 -2.22 2.98 -3.56
CA LEU A 343 -1.76 1.99 -4.50
C LEU A 343 -2.89 1.03 -4.82
N LEU A 344 -3.16 0.88 -6.10
CA LEU A 344 -4.07 -0.11 -6.67
C LEU A 344 -3.25 -1.20 -7.34
N SER A 345 -3.51 -2.45 -6.98
CA SER A 345 -3.00 -3.62 -7.68
C SER A 345 -4.18 -4.45 -8.14
N CYS A 346 -4.32 -4.60 -9.45
CA CYS A 346 -5.21 -5.57 -10.04
C CYS A 346 -4.44 -6.88 -10.16
N TYR A 347 -5.10 -8.02 -9.91
CA TYR A 347 -4.43 -9.31 -10.02
C TYR A 347 -3.99 -9.49 -11.48
N VAL A 348 -2.68 -9.33 -11.75
CA VAL A 348 -2.10 -9.85 -12.98
C VAL A 348 -1.88 -11.32 -12.72
N VAL A 349 -2.80 -12.17 -13.18
CA VAL A 349 -2.57 -13.62 -13.17
C VAL A 349 -1.33 -13.86 -14.01
N GLY A 350 -0.27 -14.40 -13.41
CA GLY A 350 1.02 -14.63 -14.05
C GLY A 350 0.94 -15.75 -15.09
N GLY A 351 1.56 -15.51 -16.25
CA GLY A 351 1.52 -16.41 -17.40
C GLY A 351 2.83 -17.16 -17.60
N ARG A 352 2.72 -18.42 -18.03
CA ARG A 352 3.70 -18.98 -18.97
C ARG A 352 3.36 -18.51 -20.38
N GLY A 353 4.32 -17.83 -21.02
CA GLY A 353 4.41 -17.73 -22.48
C GLY A 353 4.93 -19.02 -23.11
#